data_AF-A0A7C4MT46-F1
#
_entry.id   AF-A0A7C4MT46-F1
#
_cell.length_a   1.000
_cell.length_b   1.000
_cell.length_c   1.000
_cell.angle_alpha   90.00
_cell.angle_beta   90.00
_cell.angle_gamma   90.00
#
_symmetry.space_group_name_H-M   'P 1'
#
loop_
_entity.id
_entity.type
_entity.pdbx_description
1 polymer ?
#
loop_
_entity_poly.entity_id
_entity_poly.type
_entity_poly.pdbx_seq_one_letter_code
_entity_poly.pdbx_strand_id
1 'polypeptide(L)'
;MEKFTDLGNARRFVARLSDPARKGRRRIVLPVGFVRQNYLTCGPATLTAVSKYWSMPAEHLQVAEEICYDGTSEYSERKWALTHGWAVRSFTVTEEAAEQLIAAGVPFTVSTIDPGNAHLQAVVGCDGRRGSLIIRDSTIRTRGEADCEEFLARYRAFGPRGMALTPLAEARRIEGLALPDADLWDRIYELDHALQNHQRPKAASIVERFRAELPDHFLAFEAARRLAVYDGNPLAELESVERLCEKFPGNAVLDLVRLELMRHLGRRQSRLEALEELHAKPDADTAFLPALAQELAADARTHERAIQLLRRAIGKRPGDSWCYYLLGTVLQDQLRFDEALELHRFAACLSDKREQYSESYFTAAQYSRATDEALEWLRRRFERFGDKSGLPAQTLVWALQSLERPEEALRVVEEAVRRRPTDGALKLFAAQVFASTSGDYLGRARDLLDEAESQCSRPEWLRIWAARQRARRPRRGRTWAAP
;
A
#
# COMPACT_ATOMS: atom_id res chain seq x y z
N MET A 1 24.18 -7.00 16.34
CA MET A 1 25.52 -7.22 15.77
C MET A 1 25.49 -6.78 14.32
N GLU A 2 25.50 -5.47 14.09
CA GLU A 2 25.82 -4.87 12.79
C GLU A 2 27.33 -4.68 12.74
N LYS A 3 28.05 -5.68 12.27
CA LYS A 3 29.48 -5.59 12.01
C LYS A 3 29.73 -6.50 10.83
N PHE A 4 29.74 -5.97 9.60
CA PHE A 4 30.44 -6.49 8.40
C PHE A 4 30.08 -5.71 7.11
N THR A 5 29.08 -4.82 7.12
CA THR A 5 28.68 -3.99 5.96
C THR A 5 29.66 -2.85 5.63
N ASP A 6 30.36 -2.29 6.62
CA ASP A 6 31.18 -1.08 6.44
C ASP A 6 32.47 -1.30 5.61
N LEU A 7 33.11 -2.48 5.74
CA LEU A 7 34.36 -2.78 5.01
C LEU A 7 34.14 -2.99 3.51
N GLY A 8 33.01 -3.55 3.10
CA GLY A 8 32.68 -3.75 1.69
C GLY A 8 32.47 -2.42 0.98
N ASN A 9 31.70 -1.53 1.59
CA ASN A 9 31.38 -0.21 1.03
C ASN A 9 32.62 0.67 0.98
N ALA A 10 33.44 0.67 2.04
CA ALA A 10 34.71 1.38 2.05
C ALA A 10 35.66 0.90 0.92
N ARG A 11 35.77 -0.41 0.69
CA ARG A 11 36.59 -0.95 -0.42
C ARG A 11 36.07 -0.53 -1.80
N ARG A 12 34.76 -0.57 -2.03
CA ARG A 12 34.15 -0.09 -3.28
C ARG A 12 34.43 1.40 -3.50
N PHE A 13 34.29 2.22 -2.46
CA PHE A 13 34.61 3.65 -2.56
C PHE A 13 36.07 3.89 -2.90
N VAL A 14 37.02 3.21 -2.24
CA VAL A 14 38.44 3.35 -2.55
C VAL A 14 38.76 2.95 -3.99
N ALA A 15 38.16 1.85 -4.48
CA ALA A 15 38.32 1.42 -5.85
C ALA A 15 37.81 2.48 -6.86
N ARG A 16 36.61 3.02 -6.66
CA ARG A 16 36.02 4.07 -7.52
C ARG A 16 36.80 5.38 -7.46
N LEU A 17 37.37 5.75 -6.31
CA LEU A 17 38.21 6.94 -6.18
C LEU A 17 39.53 6.84 -6.96
N SER A 18 40.00 5.61 -7.18
CA SER A 18 41.22 5.28 -7.92
C SER A 18 40.97 5.07 -9.42
N ASP A 19 39.71 4.95 -9.84
CA ASP A 19 39.32 4.74 -11.24
C ASP A 19 39.50 6.04 -12.06
N PRO A 20 40.39 6.04 -13.08
CA PRO A 20 40.60 7.20 -13.95
C PRO A 20 39.33 7.64 -14.68
N ALA A 21 38.41 6.73 -15.00
CA ALA A 21 37.16 7.04 -15.71
C ALA A 21 36.23 7.92 -14.86
N ARG A 22 36.34 7.85 -13.53
CA ARG A 22 35.51 8.63 -12.58
C ARG A 22 36.15 9.95 -12.16
N LYS A 23 37.41 10.22 -12.52
CA LYS A 23 38.16 11.41 -12.06
C LYS A 23 37.51 12.75 -12.45
N GLY A 24 36.80 12.80 -13.59
CA GLY A 24 36.11 14.00 -14.08
C GLY A 24 34.69 14.19 -13.53
N ARG A 25 34.11 13.19 -12.85
CA ARG A 25 32.74 13.24 -12.35
C ARG A 25 32.70 14.02 -11.05
N ARG A 26 31.79 15.00 -10.96
CA ARG A 26 31.72 15.95 -9.85
C ARG A 26 30.68 15.53 -8.82
N ARG A 27 30.86 16.04 -7.60
CA ARG A 27 29.80 16.05 -6.58
C ARG A 27 28.91 17.27 -6.81
N ILE A 28 27.62 17.04 -6.98
CA ILE A 28 26.61 18.08 -7.14
C ILE A 28 25.54 17.87 -6.07
N VAL A 29 25.18 18.94 -5.35
CA VAL A 29 24.13 18.92 -4.34
C VAL A 29 23.22 20.11 -4.55
N LEU A 30 21.97 19.84 -4.89
CA LEU A 30 20.94 20.85 -5.04
C LEU A 30 20.45 21.31 -3.65
N PRO A 31 20.16 22.61 -3.45
CA PRO A 31 19.79 23.18 -2.17
C PRO A 31 18.34 22.87 -1.76
N VAL A 32 17.91 21.61 -1.88
CA VAL A 32 16.59 21.16 -1.43
C VAL A 32 16.54 21.12 0.10
N GLY A 33 15.56 21.85 0.66
CA GLY A 33 15.33 22.00 2.09
C GLY A 33 14.81 20.71 2.77
N PHE A 34 14.65 20.78 4.08
CA PHE A 34 14.04 19.70 4.87
C PHE A 34 12.60 20.04 5.21
N VAL A 35 11.69 19.10 4.96
CA VAL A 35 10.30 19.13 5.40
C VAL A 35 10.07 17.85 6.19
N ARG A 36 9.74 18.00 7.48
CA ARG A 36 9.48 16.88 8.37
C ARG A 36 8.12 16.28 8.03
N GLN A 37 8.06 14.96 7.83
CA GLN A 37 6.78 14.29 7.67
C GLN A 37 6.02 14.15 9.01
N ASN A 38 4.70 14.08 8.91
CA ASN A 38 3.82 13.54 9.92
C ASN A 38 3.68 12.02 9.70
N TYR A 39 2.98 11.32 10.59
CA TYR A 39 2.77 9.88 10.53
C TYR A 39 2.25 9.41 9.15
N LEU A 40 3.05 8.57 8.46
CA LEU A 40 2.80 8.01 7.12
C LEU A 40 2.60 9.06 5.99
N THR A 41 3.24 10.23 6.08
CA THR A 41 3.13 11.29 5.06
C THR A 41 4.44 11.59 4.34
N CYS A 42 5.27 10.55 4.13
CA CYS A 42 6.56 10.71 3.46
C CYS A 42 6.45 11.29 2.05
N GLY A 43 5.51 10.81 1.24
CA GLY A 43 5.22 11.33 -0.11
C GLY A 43 4.92 12.83 -0.11
N PRO A 44 3.88 13.28 0.61
CA PRO A 44 3.54 14.69 0.75
C PRO A 44 4.69 15.57 1.23
N ALA A 45 5.46 15.14 2.22
CA ALA A 45 6.59 15.90 2.75
C ALA A 45 7.72 16.04 1.71
N THR A 46 8.02 14.95 1.00
CA THR A 46 9.03 14.92 -0.07
C THR A 46 8.62 15.81 -1.25
N LEU A 47 7.36 15.71 -1.72
CA LEU A 47 6.83 16.59 -2.77
C LEU A 47 6.84 18.06 -2.35
N THR A 48 6.54 18.36 -1.08
CA THR A 48 6.61 19.72 -0.54
C THR A 48 8.05 20.25 -0.54
N ALA A 49 9.04 19.42 -0.18
CA ALA A 49 10.45 19.82 -0.20
C ALA A 49 10.93 20.15 -1.63
N VAL A 50 10.54 19.34 -2.62
CA VAL A 50 10.82 19.59 -4.05
C VAL A 50 10.09 20.84 -4.55
N SER A 51 8.83 21.04 -4.13
CA SER A 51 8.05 22.23 -4.47
C SER A 51 8.71 23.52 -3.99
N LYS A 52 9.20 23.54 -2.75
CA LYS A 52 9.93 24.69 -2.19
C LYS A 52 11.21 24.99 -2.94
N TYR A 53 11.93 23.97 -3.43
CA TYR A 53 13.11 24.16 -4.28
C TYR A 53 12.77 24.91 -5.58
N TRP A 54 11.65 24.57 -6.19
CA TRP A 54 11.15 25.19 -7.42
C TRP A 54 10.32 26.46 -7.20
N SER A 55 10.15 26.92 -5.97
CA SER A 55 9.22 28.01 -5.60
C SER A 55 7.77 27.76 -6.05
N MET A 56 7.37 26.49 -6.12
CA MET A 56 6.00 26.07 -6.43
C MET A 56 5.17 26.02 -5.15
N PRO A 57 3.87 26.39 -5.20
CA PRO A 57 3.00 26.35 -4.03
C PRO A 57 2.71 24.88 -3.65
N ALA A 58 3.11 24.50 -2.44
CA ALA A 58 2.71 23.24 -1.82
C ALA A 58 2.86 23.37 -0.30
N GLU A 59 1.76 23.22 0.43
CA GLU A 59 1.78 23.08 1.88
C GLU A 59 1.58 21.63 2.29
N HIS A 60 2.45 21.13 3.16
CA HIS A 60 2.55 19.70 3.46
C HIS A 60 1.23 19.07 3.91
N LEU A 61 0.47 19.75 4.77
CA LEU A 61 -0.82 19.24 5.25
C LEU A 61 -1.88 19.22 4.15
N GLN A 62 -1.87 20.19 3.24
CA GLN A 62 -2.79 20.24 2.10
C GLN A 62 -2.48 19.10 1.13
N VAL A 63 -1.21 18.91 0.77
CA VAL A 63 -0.79 17.77 -0.06
C VAL A 63 -1.17 16.46 0.62
N ALA A 64 -0.94 16.30 1.92
CA ALA A 64 -1.33 15.09 2.65
C ALA A 64 -2.85 14.87 2.68
N GLU A 65 -3.64 15.94 2.74
CA GLU A 65 -5.09 15.85 2.69
C GLU A 65 -5.60 15.35 1.34
N GLU A 66 -4.97 15.78 0.25
CA GLU A 66 -5.37 15.42 -1.11
C GLU A 66 -4.95 14.01 -1.54
N ILE A 67 -3.74 13.57 -1.17
CA ILE A 67 -3.15 12.32 -1.71
C ILE A 67 -2.77 11.28 -0.66
N CYS A 68 -3.05 11.51 0.64
CA CYS A 68 -2.68 10.57 1.70
C CYS A 68 -3.86 10.18 2.59
N TYR A 69 -4.32 8.94 2.43
CA TYR A 69 -5.14 8.25 3.41
C TYR A 69 -4.27 7.25 4.16
N ASP A 70 -4.11 6.02 3.69
CA ASP A 70 -3.24 4.99 4.26
C ASP A 70 -1.89 4.90 3.54
N GLY A 71 -1.21 6.06 3.44
CA GLY A 71 -0.04 6.25 2.59
C GLY A 71 -0.40 6.91 1.26
N THR A 72 0.59 6.99 0.37
CA THR A 72 0.50 7.69 -0.92
C THR A 72 0.86 6.71 -2.04
N SER A 73 -0.05 6.53 -3.00
CA SER A 73 0.20 5.66 -4.15
C SER A 73 0.94 6.42 -5.26
N GLU A 74 1.70 5.69 -6.08
CA GLU A 74 2.42 6.23 -7.24
C GLU A 74 1.48 7.01 -8.19
N TYR A 75 0.26 6.49 -8.39
CA TYR A 75 -0.77 7.15 -9.18
C TYR A 75 -1.18 8.50 -8.57
N SER A 76 -1.45 8.56 -7.26
CA SER A 76 -1.88 9.79 -6.60
C SER A 76 -0.80 10.86 -6.60
N GLU A 77 0.47 10.48 -6.40
CA GLU A 77 1.62 11.40 -6.50
C GLU A 77 1.69 12.07 -7.87
N ARG A 78 1.66 11.24 -8.93
CA ARG A 78 1.77 11.73 -10.30
C ARG A 78 0.54 12.53 -10.72
N LYS A 79 -0.66 12.08 -10.34
CA LYS A 79 -1.91 12.80 -10.58
C LYS A 79 -1.86 14.19 -9.95
N TRP A 80 -1.45 14.28 -8.68
CA TRP A 80 -1.30 15.55 -7.98
C TRP A 80 -0.32 16.47 -8.68
N ALA A 81 0.85 15.96 -9.07
CA ALA A 81 1.83 16.78 -9.78
C ALA A 81 1.26 17.34 -11.10
N LEU A 82 0.61 16.49 -11.91
CA LEU A 82 -0.01 16.90 -13.18
C LEU A 82 -1.13 17.93 -12.99
N THR A 83 -1.91 17.86 -11.93
CA THR A 83 -2.98 18.84 -11.65
C THR A 83 -2.48 20.14 -11.03
N HIS A 84 -1.22 20.17 -10.55
CA HIS A 84 -0.61 21.32 -9.87
C HIS A 84 0.48 22.02 -10.71
N GLY A 85 0.41 21.91 -12.03
CA GLY A 85 1.29 22.67 -12.93
C GLY A 85 2.73 22.14 -13.00
N TRP A 86 2.91 20.83 -12.78
CA TRP A 86 4.20 20.16 -12.96
C TRP A 86 4.29 19.44 -14.31
N ALA A 87 5.45 19.54 -14.95
CA ALA A 87 5.91 18.57 -15.92
C ALA A 87 6.53 17.38 -15.17
N VAL A 88 6.14 16.16 -15.54
CA VAL A 88 6.49 14.94 -14.82
C VAL A 88 7.04 13.89 -15.75
N ARG A 89 8.15 13.24 -15.37
CA ARG A 89 8.64 12.01 -16.00
C ARG A 89 8.98 10.98 -14.94
N SER A 90 8.32 9.83 -15.00
CA SER A 90 8.67 8.66 -14.18
C SER A 90 9.67 7.79 -14.95
N PHE A 91 10.61 7.15 -14.26
CA PHE A 91 11.68 6.38 -14.90
C PHE A 91 12.27 5.34 -13.95
N THR A 92 12.98 4.36 -14.49
CA THR A 92 13.79 3.42 -13.70
C THR A 92 15.12 4.10 -13.36
N VAL A 93 15.41 4.32 -12.07
CA VAL A 93 16.60 5.07 -11.67
C VAL A 93 17.87 4.29 -11.99
N THR A 94 18.82 4.95 -12.66
CA THR A 94 20.20 4.49 -12.85
C THR A 94 21.19 5.56 -12.39
N GLU A 95 22.48 5.21 -12.24
CA GLU A 95 23.53 6.18 -11.88
C GLU A 95 23.59 7.30 -12.95
N GLU A 96 23.50 6.93 -14.22
CA GLU A 96 23.55 7.87 -15.35
C GLU A 96 22.34 8.80 -15.39
N ALA A 97 21.13 8.27 -15.20
CA ALA A 97 19.91 9.07 -15.20
C ALA A 97 19.89 10.05 -14.00
N ALA A 98 20.34 9.58 -12.83
CA ALA A 98 20.47 10.42 -11.64
C ALA A 98 21.47 11.56 -11.87
N GLU A 99 22.63 11.27 -12.46
CA GLU A 99 23.61 12.31 -12.77
C GLU A 99 23.13 13.32 -13.80
N GLN A 100 22.45 12.88 -14.86
CA GLN A 100 21.88 13.76 -15.88
C GLN A 100 20.87 14.73 -15.27
N LEU A 101 19.93 14.23 -14.45
CA LEU A 101 18.93 15.06 -13.79
C LEU A 101 19.55 16.06 -12.81
N ILE A 102 20.46 15.59 -11.96
CA ILE A 102 21.11 16.47 -10.98
C ILE A 102 21.99 17.53 -11.68
N ALA A 103 22.68 17.17 -12.76
CA ALA A 103 23.45 18.14 -13.57
C ALA A 103 22.54 19.17 -14.25
N ALA A 104 21.32 18.79 -14.64
CA ALA A 104 20.29 19.70 -15.14
C ALA A 104 19.61 20.56 -14.04
N GLY A 105 20.00 20.38 -12.78
CA GLY A 105 19.40 21.08 -11.65
C GLY A 105 18.00 20.57 -11.30
N VAL A 106 17.71 19.30 -11.59
CA VAL A 106 16.40 18.68 -11.33
C VAL A 106 16.53 17.65 -10.22
N PRO A 107 16.07 17.95 -8.98
CA PRO A 107 15.89 16.91 -7.98
C PRO A 107 14.70 16.03 -8.40
N PHE A 108 14.74 14.76 -8.02
CA PHE A 108 13.68 13.80 -8.35
C PHE A 108 13.32 12.97 -7.13
N THR A 109 12.09 12.48 -7.07
CA THR A 109 11.70 11.55 -6.01
C THR A 109 12.10 10.13 -6.37
N VAL A 110 12.39 9.30 -5.37
CA VAL A 110 12.66 7.87 -5.55
C VAL A 110 11.85 7.08 -4.52
N SER A 111 11.23 6.00 -4.98
CA SER A 111 10.48 5.07 -4.13
C SER A 111 11.39 3.95 -3.65
N THR A 112 11.40 3.70 -2.35
CA THR A 112 12.04 2.54 -1.71
C THR A 112 10.97 1.65 -1.10
N ILE A 113 11.07 0.34 -1.35
CA ILE A 113 10.08 -0.64 -0.91
C ILE A 113 10.81 -1.75 -0.19
N ASP A 114 10.52 -1.88 1.10
CA ASP A 114 11.01 -2.89 2.01
C ASP A 114 9.83 -3.67 2.61
N PRO A 115 10.05 -4.86 3.19
CA PRO A 115 8.97 -5.66 3.79
C PRO A 115 8.14 -4.88 4.83
N GLY A 116 6.87 -4.62 4.49
CA GLY A 116 5.93 -3.89 5.34
C GLY A 116 6.14 -2.37 5.37
N ASN A 117 6.99 -1.80 4.51
CA ASN A 117 7.22 -0.36 4.43
C ASN A 117 7.52 0.11 3.00
N ALA A 118 6.79 1.12 2.53
CA ALA A 118 7.12 1.85 1.32
C ALA A 118 7.40 3.32 1.68
N HIS A 119 8.44 3.89 1.10
CA HIS A 119 8.91 5.22 1.45
C HIS A 119 9.30 6.03 0.21
N LEU A 120 8.85 7.29 0.15
CA LEU A 120 9.21 8.23 -0.91
C LEU A 120 10.21 9.27 -0.37
N GLN A 121 11.35 9.38 -1.04
CA GLN A 121 12.45 10.30 -0.68
C GLN A 121 12.85 11.12 -1.90
N ALA A 122 13.61 12.20 -1.70
CA ALA A 122 14.16 12.98 -2.82
C ALA A 122 15.65 12.68 -3.00
N VAL A 123 16.07 12.35 -4.22
CA VAL A 123 17.47 12.43 -4.62
C VAL A 123 17.75 13.89 -4.98
N VAL A 124 18.65 14.49 -4.22
CA VAL A 124 18.97 15.93 -4.30
C VAL A 124 20.42 16.17 -4.70
N GLY A 125 21.15 15.12 -4.97
CA GLY A 125 22.53 15.22 -5.42
C GLY A 125 23.13 13.87 -5.76
N CYS A 126 24.31 13.93 -6.35
CA CYS A 126 25.14 12.77 -6.67
C CYS A 126 26.60 13.11 -6.41
N ASP A 127 27.40 12.11 -6.09
CA ASP A 127 28.85 12.18 -6.11
C ASP A 127 29.35 11.16 -7.13
N GLY A 128 29.54 11.60 -8.38
CA GLY A 128 29.89 10.67 -9.47
C GLY A 128 31.29 10.06 -9.33
N ARG A 129 32.15 10.69 -8.51
CA ARG A 129 33.47 10.14 -8.19
C ARG A 129 33.35 8.99 -7.19
N ARG A 130 32.51 9.14 -6.15
CA ARG A 130 32.23 8.07 -5.18
C ARG A 130 31.23 7.04 -5.70
N GLY A 131 30.39 7.40 -6.68
CA GLY A 131 29.24 6.60 -7.11
C GLY A 131 28.18 6.54 -6.02
N SER A 132 27.79 7.69 -5.47
CA SER A 132 26.78 7.77 -4.42
C SER A 132 25.65 8.75 -4.75
N LEU A 133 24.46 8.45 -4.23
CA LEU A 133 23.28 9.31 -4.30
C LEU A 133 23.14 10.06 -2.97
N ILE A 134 22.80 11.35 -3.05
CA ILE A 134 22.57 12.20 -1.88
C ILE A 134 21.07 12.36 -1.71
N ILE A 135 20.56 11.84 -0.61
CA ILE A 135 19.12 11.67 -0.34
C ILE A 135 18.67 12.69 0.69
N ARG A 136 17.56 13.37 0.40
CA ARG A 136 16.78 14.15 1.33
C ARG A 136 15.59 13.31 1.79
N ASP A 137 15.69 12.84 3.02
CA ASP A 137 14.65 12.06 3.69
C ASP A 137 13.77 12.99 4.56
N SER A 138 12.48 12.68 4.68
CA SER A 138 11.51 13.45 5.49
C SER A 138 11.45 13.03 6.97
N THR A 139 12.08 11.91 7.35
CA THR A 139 12.29 11.43 8.72
C THR A 139 13.55 12.02 9.37
N ILE A 140 14.59 12.30 8.59
CA ILE A 140 15.92 12.71 9.08
C ILE A 140 16.26 14.11 8.57
N ARG A 141 16.66 15.02 9.48
CA ARG A 141 16.98 16.42 9.15
C ARG A 141 18.24 16.56 8.29
N THR A 142 19.22 15.67 8.47
CA THR A 142 20.45 15.64 7.68
C THR A 142 20.20 15.01 6.31
N ARG A 143 21.15 15.18 5.38
CA ARG A 143 21.13 14.45 4.10
C ARG A 143 21.77 13.08 4.34
N GLY A 144 21.15 12.04 3.79
CA GLY A 144 21.77 10.73 3.67
C GLY A 144 22.67 10.67 2.43
N GLU A 145 23.66 9.78 2.45
CA GLU A 145 24.45 9.43 1.28
C GLU A 145 24.41 7.90 1.13
N ALA A 146 23.91 7.42 0.00
CA ALA A 146 23.76 6.00 -0.28
C ALA A 146 24.74 5.57 -1.38
N ASP A 147 25.38 4.41 -1.21
CA ASP A 147 26.13 3.76 -2.29
C ASP A 147 25.17 3.47 -3.45
N CYS A 148 25.42 4.05 -4.64
CA CYS A 148 24.44 4.00 -5.73
C CYS A 148 24.22 2.57 -6.23
N GLU A 149 25.29 1.80 -6.40
CA GLU A 149 25.23 0.40 -6.84
C GLU A 149 24.41 -0.49 -5.87
N GLU A 150 24.72 -0.44 -4.58
CA GLU A 150 24.00 -1.21 -3.55
C GLU A 150 22.54 -0.77 -3.44
N PHE A 151 22.28 0.55 -3.45
CA PHE A 151 20.94 1.11 -3.39
C PHE A 151 20.07 0.64 -4.57
N LEU A 152 20.58 0.76 -5.79
CA LEU A 152 19.85 0.34 -6.99
C LEU A 152 19.66 -1.17 -7.05
N ALA A 153 20.67 -1.96 -6.64
CA ALA A 153 20.58 -3.41 -6.58
C ALA A 153 19.51 -3.89 -5.59
N ARG A 154 19.41 -3.25 -4.41
CA ARG A 154 18.41 -3.59 -3.38
C ARG A 154 16.98 -3.40 -3.88
N TYR A 155 16.72 -2.30 -4.59
CA TYR A 155 15.37 -1.91 -5.00
C TYR A 155 15.01 -2.26 -6.45
N ARG A 156 15.91 -2.95 -7.17
CA ARG A 156 15.76 -3.30 -8.60
C ARG A 156 14.45 -4.00 -8.97
N ALA A 157 13.85 -4.75 -8.03
CA ALA A 157 12.60 -5.47 -8.26
C ALA A 157 11.41 -4.55 -8.57
N PHE A 158 11.53 -3.30 -8.14
CA PHE A 158 10.54 -2.24 -8.35
C PHE A 158 11.08 -1.15 -9.29
N GLY A 159 12.20 -1.46 -9.97
CA GLY A 159 12.93 -0.59 -10.90
C GLY A 159 13.24 0.78 -10.31
N PRO A 160 13.87 0.86 -9.11
CA PRO A 160 13.54 1.85 -8.08
C PRO A 160 12.97 3.10 -8.70
N ARG A 161 11.64 3.21 -8.67
CA ARG A 161 10.92 4.17 -9.50
C ARG A 161 11.31 5.58 -9.11
N GLY A 162 11.84 6.32 -10.08
CA GLY A 162 12.15 7.73 -9.99
C GLY A 162 11.01 8.56 -10.58
N MET A 163 10.76 9.75 -10.04
CA MET A 163 9.88 10.74 -10.66
C MET A 163 10.55 12.11 -10.66
N ALA A 164 10.97 12.55 -11.84
CA ALA A 164 11.46 13.89 -12.08
C ALA A 164 10.29 14.87 -12.20
N LEU A 165 10.42 16.01 -11.52
CA LEU A 165 9.40 17.04 -11.39
C LEU A 165 10.03 18.39 -11.71
N THR A 166 9.48 19.11 -12.70
CA THR A 166 9.80 20.51 -12.95
C THR A 166 8.51 21.32 -13.11
N PRO A 167 8.51 22.63 -12.78
CA PRO A 167 7.43 23.51 -13.20
C PRO A 167 7.25 23.43 -14.72
N LEU A 168 6.03 23.60 -15.24
CA LEU A 168 5.77 23.58 -16.69
C LEU A 168 6.70 24.52 -17.49
N ALA A 169 7.06 25.67 -16.92
CA ALA A 169 8.00 26.62 -17.53
C ALA A 169 9.44 26.07 -17.69
N GLU A 170 9.80 25.03 -16.95
CA GLU A 170 11.11 24.37 -16.94
C GLU A 170 11.03 22.93 -17.47
N ALA A 171 9.94 22.57 -18.18
CA ALA A 171 9.74 21.24 -18.76
C ALA A 171 10.92 20.77 -19.64
N ARG A 172 11.51 21.71 -20.39
CA ARG A 172 12.71 21.49 -21.23
C ARG A 172 13.91 20.89 -20.50
N ARG A 173 13.98 20.98 -19.15
CA ARG A 173 15.09 20.41 -18.35
C ARG A 173 15.02 18.90 -18.21
N ILE A 174 13.84 18.31 -18.41
CA ILE A 174 13.62 16.86 -18.38
C ILE A 174 13.25 16.30 -19.75
N GLU A 175 12.86 17.16 -20.70
CA GLU A 175 12.66 16.79 -22.09
C GLU A 175 13.99 16.41 -22.77
N GLY A 176 13.99 15.30 -23.50
CA GLY A 176 15.17 14.83 -24.22
C GLY A 176 16.24 14.15 -23.37
N LEU A 177 16.08 14.09 -22.04
CA LEU A 177 16.95 13.27 -21.19
C LEU A 177 16.68 11.79 -21.46
N ALA A 178 17.76 11.00 -21.51
CA ALA A 178 17.68 9.56 -21.66
C ALA A 178 17.32 8.91 -20.31
N LEU A 179 16.03 8.90 -19.98
CA LEU A 179 15.50 8.32 -18.76
C LEU A 179 15.00 6.88 -19.01
N PRO A 180 15.61 5.85 -18.38
CA PRO A 180 15.23 4.45 -18.63
C PRO A 180 13.77 4.17 -18.32
N ASP A 181 13.14 3.35 -19.18
CA ASP A 181 11.75 2.91 -19.07
C ASP A 181 10.70 4.03 -18.98
N ALA A 182 11.02 5.28 -19.30
CA ALA A 182 10.12 6.41 -19.08
C ALA A 182 8.76 6.24 -19.79
N ASP A 183 8.77 5.82 -21.05
CA ASP A 183 7.55 5.53 -21.82
C ASP A 183 6.76 4.35 -21.23
N LEU A 184 7.44 3.39 -20.60
CA LEU A 184 6.79 2.25 -19.96
C LEU A 184 6.12 2.68 -18.66
N TRP A 185 6.78 3.52 -17.86
CA TRP A 185 6.18 4.11 -16.67
C TRP A 185 5.00 5.04 -17.00
N ASP A 186 5.01 5.69 -18.17
CA ASP A 186 3.85 6.44 -18.68
C ASP A 186 2.67 5.51 -18.98
N ARG A 187 2.91 4.37 -19.63
CA ARG A 187 1.88 3.35 -19.86
C ARG A 187 1.36 2.73 -18.55
N ILE A 188 2.23 2.53 -17.55
CA ILE A 188 1.81 2.11 -16.21
C ILE A 188 0.88 3.14 -15.58
N TYR A 189 1.19 4.43 -15.67
CA TYR A 189 0.31 5.48 -15.16
C TYR A 189 -1.03 5.51 -15.90
N GLU A 190 -1.04 5.30 -17.23
CA GLU A 190 -2.28 5.17 -18.01
C GLU A 190 -3.12 3.96 -17.58
N LEU A 191 -2.46 2.83 -17.25
CA LEU A 191 -3.10 1.64 -16.71
C LEU A 191 -3.75 1.95 -15.37
N ASP A 192 -2.99 2.49 -14.41
CA ASP A 192 -3.51 2.87 -13.10
C ASP A 192 -4.66 3.87 -13.23
N HIS A 193 -4.53 4.88 -14.10
CA HIS A 193 -5.61 5.81 -14.39
C HIS A 193 -6.86 5.10 -14.92
N ALA A 194 -6.73 4.15 -15.84
CA ALA A 194 -7.86 3.39 -16.35
C ALA A 194 -8.52 2.55 -15.24
N LEU A 195 -7.74 1.89 -14.39
CA LEU A 195 -8.24 1.09 -13.26
C LEU A 195 -8.97 1.96 -12.23
N GLN A 196 -8.41 3.11 -11.87
CA GLN A 196 -9.01 4.06 -10.92
C GLN A 196 -10.33 4.66 -11.41
N ASN A 197 -10.53 4.72 -12.74
CA ASN A 197 -11.78 5.17 -13.35
C ASN A 197 -12.67 4.01 -13.82
N HIS A 198 -12.40 2.78 -13.37
CA HIS A 198 -13.14 1.56 -13.71
C HIS A 198 -13.22 1.25 -15.22
N GLN A 199 -12.27 1.73 -16.01
CA GLN A 199 -12.16 1.52 -17.46
C GLN A 199 -11.41 0.21 -17.77
N ARG A 200 -11.93 -0.92 -17.29
CA ARG A 200 -11.29 -2.24 -17.39
C ARG A 200 -10.91 -2.66 -18.83
N PRO A 201 -11.71 -2.41 -19.89
CA PRO A 201 -11.30 -2.73 -21.26
C PRO A 201 -10.05 -1.96 -21.72
N LYS A 202 -9.93 -0.68 -21.35
CA LYS A 202 -8.74 0.13 -21.65
C LYS A 202 -7.52 -0.41 -20.90
N ALA A 203 -7.66 -0.69 -19.61
CA ALA A 203 -6.62 -1.31 -18.79
C ALA A 203 -6.12 -2.64 -19.39
N ALA A 204 -7.03 -3.53 -19.78
CA ALA A 204 -6.70 -4.79 -20.42
C ALA A 204 -5.92 -4.59 -21.73
N SER A 205 -6.32 -3.63 -22.58
CA SER A 205 -5.60 -3.34 -23.82
C SER A 205 -4.15 -2.85 -23.58
N ILE A 206 -3.89 -2.15 -22.47
CA ILE A 206 -2.54 -1.71 -22.10
C ILE A 206 -1.69 -2.91 -21.67
N VAL A 207 -2.26 -3.80 -20.85
CA VAL A 207 -1.58 -5.04 -20.40
C VAL A 207 -1.24 -5.95 -21.59
N GLU A 208 -2.17 -6.12 -22.54
CA GLU A 208 -1.90 -6.93 -23.74
C GLU A 208 -0.77 -6.35 -24.61
N ARG A 209 -0.69 -5.02 -24.74
CA ARG A 209 0.46 -4.38 -25.40
C ARG A 209 1.78 -4.62 -24.68
N PHE A 210 1.79 -4.55 -23.35
CA PHE A 210 2.97 -4.91 -22.56
C PHE A 210 3.42 -6.35 -22.83
N ARG A 211 2.48 -7.30 -22.84
CA ARG A 211 2.77 -8.71 -23.11
C ARG A 211 3.30 -8.95 -24.54
N ALA A 212 2.73 -8.26 -25.52
CA ALA A 212 3.12 -8.41 -26.92
C ALA A 212 4.49 -7.80 -27.23
N GLU A 213 4.79 -6.61 -26.68
CA GLU A 213 6.01 -5.86 -27.00
C GLU A 213 7.19 -6.22 -26.08
N LEU A 214 6.91 -6.59 -24.82
CA LEU A 214 7.92 -6.72 -23.76
C LEU A 214 7.65 -7.94 -22.83
N PRO A 215 7.55 -9.16 -23.38
CA PRO A 215 7.10 -10.35 -22.63
C PRO A 215 7.94 -10.70 -21.41
N ASP A 216 9.23 -10.35 -21.39
CA ASP A 216 10.17 -10.65 -20.30
C ASP A 216 10.57 -9.41 -19.46
N HIS A 217 9.93 -8.27 -19.70
CA HIS A 217 10.20 -7.05 -18.93
C HIS A 217 9.43 -7.04 -17.61
N PHE A 218 10.05 -6.59 -16.51
CA PHE A 218 9.41 -6.64 -15.19
C PHE A 218 8.13 -5.80 -15.12
N LEU A 219 8.09 -4.65 -15.83
CA LEU A 219 6.89 -3.82 -15.92
C LEU A 219 5.72 -4.51 -16.64
N ALA A 220 5.97 -5.49 -17.50
CA ALA A 220 4.89 -6.28 -18.10
C ALA A 220 4.23 -7.20 -17.07
N PHE A 221 5.04 -7.83 -16.20
CA PHE A 221 4.53 -8.62 -15.07
C PHE A 221 3.80 -7.74 -14.06
N GLU A 222 4.34 -6.57 -13.75
CA GLU A 222 3.68 -5.63 -12.84
C GLU A 222 2.36 -5.07 -13.41
N ALA A 223 2.31 -4.78 -14.72
CA ALA A 223 1.07 -4.38 -15.39
C ALA A 223 -0.01 -5.49 -15.32
N ALA A 224 0.38 -6.75 -15.58
CA ALA A 224 -0.51 -7.90 -15.44
C ALA A 224 -0.98 -8.09 -13.99
N ARG A 225 -0.08 -7.93 -13.02
CA ARG A 225 -0.39 -8.02 -11.58
C ARG A 225 -1.42 -6.97 -11.16
N ARG A 226 -1.27 -5.70 -11.56
CA ARG A 226 -2.22 -4.62 -11.27
C ARG A 226 -3.63 -4.91 -11.79
N LEU A 227 -3.74 -5.44 -13.01
CA LEU A 227 -5.03 -5.84 -13.58
C LEU A 227 -5.63 -7.06 -12.83
N ALA A 228 -4.80 -8.05 -12.48
CA ALA A 228 -5.24 -9.21 -11.73
C ALA A 228 -5.77 -8.84 -10.33
N VAL A 229 -5.10 -7.92 -9.64
CA VAL A 229 -5.56 -7.33 -8.37
C VAL A 229 -6.91 -6.65 -8.56
N TYR A 230 -7.05 -5.82 -9.58
CA TYR A 230 -8.32 -5.13 -9.88
C TYR A 230 -9.47 -6.11 -10.17
N ASP A 231 -9.20 -7.17 -10.92
CA ASP A 231 -10.19 -8.20 -11.25
C ASP A 231 -10.48 -9.16 -10.07
N GLY A 232 -9.73 -9.06 -8.96
CA GLY A 232 -9.85 -9.99 -7.83
C GLY A 232 -9.45 -11.42 -8.19
N ASN A 233 -8.44 -11.57 -9.05
CA ASN A 233 -7.98 -12.86 -9.58
C ASN A 233 -6.62 -13.26 -8.97
N PRO A 234 -6.61 -13.95 -7.80
CA PRO A 234 -5.36 -14.30 -7.10
C PRO A 234 -4.50 -15.32 -7.87
N LEU A 235 -5.07 -16.08 -8.81
CA LEU A 235 -4.29 -17.01 -9.65
C LEU A 235 -3.45 -16.25 -10.69
N ALA A 236 -4.06 -15.29 -11.39
CA ALA A 236 -3.33 -14.44 -12.35
C ALA A 236 -2.35 -13.49 -11.65
N GLU A 237 -2.67 -13.06 -10.43
CA GLU A 237 -1.74 -12.31 -9.59
C GLU A 237 -0.52 -13.16 -9.22
N LEU A 238 -0.74 -14.39 -8.76
CA LEU A 238 0.33 -15.32 -8.40
C LEU A 238 1.25 -15.62 -9.57
N GLU A 239 0.70 -15.87 -10.77
CA GLU A 239 1.49 -16.08 -11.99
C GLU A 239 2.44 -14.89 -12.24
N SER A 240 1.93 -13.66 -12.14
CA SER A 240 2.74 -12.45 -12.34
C SER A 240 3.83 -12.30 -11.26
N VAL A 241 3.50 -12.62 -10.01
CA VAL A 241 4.44 -12.56 -8.87
C VAL A 241 5.52 -13.64 -8.97
N GLU A 242 5.18 -14.86 -9.43
CA GLU A 242 6.15 -15.92 -9.65
C GLU A 242 7.20 -15.52 -10.69
N ARG A 243 6.78 -14.89 -11.81
CA ARG A 243 7.70 -14.34 -12.82
C ARG A 243 8.61 -13.23 -12.25
N LEU A 244 8.07 -12.39 -11.36
CA LEU A 244 8.86 -11.37 -10.66
C LEU A 244 9.87 -12.01 -9.69
N CYS A 245 9.48 -13.04 -8.93
CA CYS A 245 10.38 -13.80 -8.05
C CYS A 245 11.52 -14.48 -8.83
N GLU A 246 11.22 -15.05 -10.01
CA GLU A 246 12.22 -15.66 -10.90
C GLU A 246 13.24 -14.62 -11.39
N LYS A 247 12.78 -13.43 -11.77
CA LYS A 247 13.66 -12.34 -12.22
C LYS A 247 14.46 -11.72 -11.08
N PHE A 248 13.89 -11.66 -9.88
CA PHE A 248 14.48 -11.02 -8.71
C PHE A 248 14.52 -11.98 -7.51
N PRO A 249 15.32 -13.05 -7.59
CA PRO A 249 15.39 -14.05 -6.53
C PRO A 249 15.92 -13.45 -5.23
N GLY A 250 15.34 -13.87 -4.10
CA GLY A 250 15.70 -13.41 -2.77
C GLY A 250 15.16 -12.03 -2.39
N ASN A 251 14.27 -11.44 -3.19
CA ASN A 251 13.58 -10.22 -2.80
C ASN A 251 12.48 -10.51 -1.77
N ALA A 252 12.70 -10.12 -0.52
CA ALA A 252 11.81 -10.43 0.59
C ALA A 252 10.38 -9.86 0.43
N VAL A 253 10.22 -8.73 -0.27
CA VAL A 253 8.89 -8.16 -0.54
C VAL A 253 8.11 -9.05 -1.50
N LEU A 254 8.71 -9.46 -2.61
CA LEU A 254 8.08 -10.38 -3.56
C LEU A 254 7.77 -11.74 -2.92
N ASP A 255 8.68 -12.26 -2.09
CA ASP A 255 8.44 -13.49 -1.34
C ASP A 255 7.24 -13.37 -0.40
N LEU A 256 7.09 -12.26 0.32
CA LEU A 256 5.91 -12.04 1.17
C LEU A 256 4.61 -11.95 0.37
N VAL A 257 4.61 -11.27 -0.77
CA VAL A 257 3.43 -11.19 -1.65
C VAL A 257 3.07 -12.61 -2.15
N ARG A 258 4.05 -13.38 -2.59
CA ARG A 258 3.87 -14.78 -3.02
C ARG A 258 3.28 -15.63 -1.90
N LEU A 259 3.83 -15.53 -0.69
CA LEU A 259 3.33 -16.24 0.49
C LEU A 259 1.88 -15.84 0.80
N GLU A 260 1.52 -14.56 0.72
CA GLU A 260 0.14 -14.11 0.94
C GLU A 260 -0.84 -14.67 -0.08
N LEU A 261 -0.45 -14.74 -1.34
CA LEU A 261 -1.25 -15.38 -2.38
C LEU A 261 -1.42 -16.88 -2.14
N MET A 262 -0.38 -17.59 -1.67
CA MET A 262 -0.51 -19.00 -1.28
C MET A 262 -1.57 -19.20 -0.18
N ARG A 263 -1.65 -18.28 0.79
CA ARG A 263 -2.68 -18.31 1.83
C ARG A 263 -4.07 -18.07 1.26
N HIS A 264 -4.25 -17.05 0.43
CA HIS A 264 -5.54 -16.77 -0.21
C HIS A 264 -6.02 -17.93 -1.09
N LEU A 265 -5.11 -18.67 -1.71
CA LEU A 265 -5.40 -19.84 -2.52
C LEU A 265 -5.52 -21.15 -1.71
N GLY A 266 -5.49 -21.09 -0.38
CA GLY A 266 -5.64 -22.26 0.50
C GLY A 266 -4.46 -23.23 0.48
N ARG A 267 -3.29 -22.81 -0.03
CA ARG A 267 -2.07 -23.63 -0.12
C ARG A 267 -1.27 -23.61 1.19
N ARG A 268 -1.94 -23.93 2.31
CA ARG A 268 -1.39 -23.79 3.67
C ARG A 268 -0.08 -24.55 3.88
N GLN A 269 -0.04 -25.83 3.49
CA GLN A 269 1.12 -26.69 3.74
C GLN A 269 2.37 -26.16 2.99
N SER A 270 2.22 -25.85 1.69
CA SER A 270 3.31 -25.28 0.88
C SER A 270 3.76 -23.90 1.40
N ARG A 271 2.83 -23.08 1.89
CA ARG A 271 3.17 -21.80 2.53
C ARG A 271 4.00 -22.00 3.79
N LEU A 272 3.61 -22.93 4.66
CA LEU A 272 4.33 -23.22 5.90
C LEU A 272 5.74 -23.74 5.61
N GLU A 273 5.89 -24.67 4.67
CA GLU A 273 7.20 -25.19 4.25
C GLU A 273 8.11 -24.08 3.72
N ALA A 274 7.59 -23.21 2.85
CA ALA A 274 8.34 -22.08 2.31
C ALA A 274 8.73 -21.06 3.42
N LEU A 275 7.85 -20.80 4.39
CA LEU A 275 8.14 -19.92 5.52
C LEU A 275 9.23 -20.50 6.44
N GLU A 276 9.21 -21.80 6.71
CA GLU A 276 10.25 -22.47 7.49
C GLU A 276 11.60 -22.43 6.77
N GLU A 277 11.62 -22.69 5.46
CA GLU A 277 12.84 -22.60 4.64
C GLU A 277 13.42 -21.18 4.63
N LEU A 278 12.59 -20.18 4.40
CA LEU A 278 13.01 -18.77 4.41
C LEU A 278 13.50 -18.35 5.79
N HIS A 279 12.80 -18.73 6.85
CA HIS A 279 13.16 -18.40 8.22
C HIS A 279 14.49 -19.04 8.67
N ALA A 280 14.84 -20.21 8.13
CA ALA A 280 16.09 -20.91 8.44
C ALA A 280 17.34 -20.23 7.86
N LYS A 281 17.21 -19.29 6.93
CA LYS A 281 18.34 -18.58 6.33
C LYS A 281 18.99 -17.63 7.36
N PRO A 282 20.34 -17.57 7.46
CA PRO A 282 21.02 -16.73 8.45
C PRO A 282 20.69 -15.22 8.36
N ASP A 283 20.37 -14.76 7.16
CA ASP A 283 20.04 -13.38 6.79
C ASP A 283 18.55 -13.19 6.46
N ALA A 284 17.69 -14.12 6.91
CA ALA A 284 16.26 -14.04 6.70
C ALA A 284 15.67 -12.72 7.20
N ASP A 285 14.83 -12.10 6.36
CA ASP A 285 14.16 -10.86 6.74
C ASP A 285 13.23 -11.11 7.96
N THR A 286 13.28 -10.18 8.91
CA THR A 286 12.45 -10.25 10.13
C THR A 286 10.95 -10.18 9.86
N ALA A 287 10.54 -9.75 8.67
CA ALA A 287 9.15 -9.73 8.24
C ALA A 287 8.56 -11.14 8.01
N PHE A 288 9.39 -12.18 7.85
CA PHE A 288 8.91 -13.57 7.79
C PHE A 288 8.47 -14.10 9.17
N LEU A 289 8.93 -13.50 10.27
CA LEU A 289 8.57 -13.93 11.63
C LEU A 289 7.06 -13.89 11.90
N PRO A 290 6.35 -12.74 11.71
CA PRO A 290 4.90 -12.71 11.89
C PRO A 290 4.15 -13.56 10.87
N ALA A 291 4.65 -13.70 9.64
CA ALA A 291 4.03 -14.56 8.63
C ALA A 291 4.06 -16.04 9.02
N LEU A 292 5.20 -16.53 9.55
CA LEU A 292 5.32 -17.88 10.10
C LEU A 292 4.45 -18.05 11.35
N ALA A 293 4.46 -17.06 12.25
CA ALA A 293 3.63 -17.09 13.44
C ALA A 293 2.12 -17.18 13.11
N GLN A 294 1.67 -16.51 12.05
CA GLN A 294 0.28 -16.57 11.59
C GLN A 294 -0.12 -18.00 11.18
N GLU A 295 0.75 -18.75 10.51
CA GLU A 295 0.44 -20.14 10.13
C GLU A 295 0.45 -21.11 11.32
N LEU A 296 1.36 -20.87 12.27
CA LEU A 296 1.46 -21.63 13.52
C LEU A 296 0.31 -21.30 14.49
N ALA A 297 -0.27 -20.10 14.42
CA ALA A 297 -1.40 -19.71 15.25
C ALA A 297 -2.67 -20.54 14.98
N ALA A 298 -2.79 -21.18 13.82
CA ALA A 298 -3.95 -22.02 13.50
C ALA A 298 -3.96 -23.39 14.20
N ASP A 299 -2.95 -23.71 15.02
CA ASP A 299 -2.90 -24.92 15.83
C ASP A 299 -2.48 -24.60 17.27
N ALA A 300 -3.35 -24.94 18.23
CA ALA A 300 -3.15 -24.70 19.66
C ALA A 300 -1.82 -25.26 20.18
N ARG A 301 -1.32 -26.36 19.61
CA ARG A 301 -0.05 -26.99 20.00
C ARG A 301 1.16 -26.14 19.65
N THR A 302 1.01 -25.21 18.71
CA THR A 302 2.09 -24.33 18.23
C THR A 302 1.95 -22.88 18.69
N HIS A 303 0.95 -22.56 19.53
CA HIS A 303 0.73 -21.21 20.06
C HIS A 303 1.97 -20.63 20.76
N GLU A 304 2.66 -21.39 21.60
CA GLU A 304 3.86 -20.90 22.30
C GLU A 304 4.97 -20.48 21.33
N ARG A 305 5.17 -21.25 20.26
CA ARG A 305 6.14 -20.91 19.20
C ARG A 305 5.70 -19.65 18.44
N ALA A 306 4.41 -19.54 18.11
CA ALA A 306 3.86 -18.34 17.47
C ALA A 306 4.08 -17.09 18.33
N ILE A 307 3.79 -17.17 19.64
CA ILE A 307 4.00 -16.09 20.61
C ILE A 307 5.48 -15.68 20.68
N GLN A 308 6.41 -16.65 20.73
CA GLN A 308 7.85 -16.36 20.74
C GLN A 308 8.31 -15.63 19.47
N LEU A 309 7.85 -16.07 18.30
CA LEU A 309 8.14 -15.43 17.02
C LEU A 309 7.58 -13.99 16.97
N LEU A 310 6.34 -13.79 17.43
CA LEU A 310 5.71 -12.47 17.47
C LEU A 310 6.42 -11.53 18.43
N ARG A 311 6.80 -12.00 19.63
CA ARG A 311 7.60 -11.20 20.59
C ARG A 311 8.96 -10.82 20.01
N ARG A 312 9.63 -11.75 19.31
CA ARG A 312 10.88 -11.45 18.60
C ARG A 312 10.65 -10.43 17.49
N ALA A 313 9.57 -10.55 16.73
CA ALA A 313 9.22 -9.61 15.66
C ALA A 313 8.96 -8.21 16.23
N ILE A 314 8.17 -8.08 17.30
CA ILE A 314 7.92 -6.81 18.01
C ILE A 314 9.23 -6.21 18.52
N GLY A 315 10.12 -7.02 19.10
CA GLY A 315 11.43 -6.55 19.55
C GLY A 315 12.34 -6.02 18.43
N LYS A 316 12.11 -6.44 17.18
CA LYS A 316 12.84 -5.93 16.00
C LYS A 316 12.13 -4.77 15.31
N ARG A 317 10.80 -4.79 15.29
CA ARG A 317 9.94 -3.80 14.63
C ARG A 317 8.80 -3.41 15.59
N PRO A 318 9.06 -2.54 16.59
CA PRO A 318 8.05 -2.18 17.59
C PRO A 318 6.86 -1.39 17.04
N GLY A 319 6.98 -0.85 15.82
CA GLY A 319 5.89 -0.16 15.13
C GLY A 319 5.05 -1.05 14.23
N ASP A 320 5.33 -2.36 14.13
CA ASP A 320 4.57 -3.28 13.27
C ASP A 320 3.25 -3.69 13.93
N SER A 321 2.17 -3.01 13.55
CA SER A 321 0.80 -3.25 14.03
C SER A 321 0.30 -4.68 13.79
N TRP A 322 0.78 -5.34 12.72
CA TRP A 322 0.38 -6.71 12.40
C TRP A 322 0.82 -7.71 13.47
N CYS A 323 2.00 -7.48 14.07
CA CYS A 323 2.51 -8.34 15.14
C CYS A 323 1.64 -8.25 16.40
N TYR A 324 1.19 -7.06 16.77
CA TYR A 324 0.28 -6.86 17.90
C TYR A 324 -1.09 -7.49 17.63
N TYR A 325 -1.62 -7.30 16.43
CA TYR A 325 -2.86 -7.94 16.00
C TYR A 325 -2.80 -9.47 16.13
N LEU A 326 -1.77 -10.09 15.54
CA LEU A 326 -1.62 -11.55 15.58
C LEU A 326 -1.42 -12.07 17.00
N LEU A 327 -0.64 -11.37 17.83
CA LEU A 327 -0.44 -11.76 19.22
C LEU A 327 -1.75 -11.66 20.00
N GLY A 328 -2.53 -10.59 19.79
CA GLY A 328 -3.86 -10.44 20.36
C GLY A 328 -4.78 -11.60 19.99
N THR A 329 -4.81 -12.00 18.72
CA THR A 329 -5.61 -13.15 18.25
C THR A 329 -5.21 -14.45 18.96
N VAL A 330 -3.91 -14.77 19.03
CA VAL A 330 -3.44 -15.98 19.71
C VAL A 330 -3.79 -15.95 21.20
N LEU A 331 -3.69 -14.79 21.87
CA LEU A 331 -4.07 -14.66 23.28
C LEU A 331 -5.58 -14.78 23.48
N GLN A 332 -6.39 -14.27 22.56
CA GLN A 332 -7.83 -14.43 22.58
C GLN A 332 -8.23 -15.91 22.40
N ASP A 333 -7.56 -16.65 21.52
CA ASP A 333 -7.76 -18.09 21.36
C ASP A 333 -7.34 -18.88 22.62
N GLN A 334 -6.44 -18.33 23.44
CA GLN A 334 -6.10 -18.82 24.78
C GLN A 334 -7.04 -18.31 25.89
N LEU A 335 -8.13 -17.62 25.54
CA LEU A 335 -9.10 -17.00 26.48
C LEU A 335 -8.50 -15.92 27.40
N ARG A 336 -7.36 -15.33 27.02
CA ARG A 336 -6.69 -14.25 27.76
C ARG A 336 -7.20 -12.90 27.27
N PHE A 337 -8.48 -12.63 27.51
CA PHE A 337 -9.21 -11.52 26.88
C PHE A 337 -8.66 -10.13 27.21
N ASP A 338 -8.28 -9.87 28.47
CA ASP A 338 -7.81 -8.54 28.87
C ASP A 338 -6.44 -8.19 28.24
N GLU A 339 -5.56 -9.18 28.09
CA GLU A 339 -4.29 -8.98 27.37
C GLU A 339 -4.51 -8.84 25.86
N ALA A 340 -5.43 -9.61 25.30
CA ALA A 340 -5.79 -9.51 23.88
C ALA A 340 -6.40 -8.14 23.56
N LEU A 341 -7.26 -7.60 24.44
CA LEU A 341 -7.86 -6.27 24.30
C LEU A 341 -6.79 -5.19 24.11
N GLU A 342 -5.79 -5.16 24.99
CA GLU A 342 -4.72 -4.16 24.92
C GLU A 342 -3.88 -4.30 23.64
N LEU A 343 -3.59 -5.53 23.21
CA LEU A 343 -2.85 -5.77 21.98
C LEU A 343 -3.64 -5.37 20.73
N HIS A 344 -4.94 -5.67 20.68
CA HIS A 344 -5.81 -5.22 19.60
C HIS A 344 -5.97 -3.68 19.60
N ARG A 345 -6.04 -3.06 20.78
CA ARG A 345 -6.03 -1.60 20.92
C ARG A 345 -4.72 -0.99 20.38
N PHE A 346 -3.56 -1.59 20.68
CA PHE A 346 -2.30 -1.15 20.10
C PHE A 346 -2.27 -1.30 18.58
N ALA A 347 -2.73 -2.42 18.03
CA ALA A 347 -2.80 -2.62 16.58
C ALA A 347 -3.71 -1.57 15.90
N ALA A 348 -4.89 -1.30 16.47
CA ALA A 348 -5.83 -0.31 15.96
C ALA A 348 -5.29 1.13 16.07
N CYS A 349 -4.54 1.46 17.14
CA CYS A 349 -3.92 2.78 17.29
C CYS A 349 -2.70 2.97 16.38
N LEU A 350 -1.88 1.93 16.19
CA LEU A 350 -0.72 1.96 15.31
C LEU A 350 -1.12 1.94 13.84
N SER A 351 -2.33 1.51 13.48
CA SER A 351 -2.82 1.56 12.10
C SER A 351 -4.31 1.84 12.09
N ASP A 352 -4.66 3.08 12.45
CA ASP A 352 -6.03 3.60 12.59
C ASP A 352 -6.81 3.63 11.27
N LYS A 353 -6.21 3.23 10.17
CA LYS A 353 -6.82 3.12 8.83
C LYS A 353 -7.04 1.68 8.37
N ARG A 354 -6.77 0.70 9.24
CA ARG A 354 -6.96 -0.73 8.97
C ARG A 354 -8.21 -1.25 9.69
N GLU A 355 -9.17 -1.68 8.91
CA GLU A 355 -10.53 -2.06 9.32
C GLU A 355 -10.47 -3.31 10.18
N GLN A 356 -9.71 -4.32 9.74
CA GLN A 356 -9.50 -5.56 10.49
C GLN A 356 -9.01 -5.31 11.92
N TYR A 357 -8.13 -4.33 12.15
CA TYR A 357 -7.62 -4.03 13.49
C TYR A 357 -8.67 -3.30 14.33
N SER A 358 -9.43 -2.40 13.71
CA SER A 358 -10.54 -1.69 14.33
C SER A 358 -11.66 -2.65 14.76
N GLU A 359 -12.04 -3.59 13.89
CA GLU A 359 -13.02 -4.65 14.14
C GLU A 359 -12.56 -5.60 15.25
N SER A 360 -11.27 -5.95 15.27
CA SER A 360 -10.71 -6.85 16.28
C SER A 360 -10.61 -6.18 17.65
N TYR A 361 -10.26 -4.89 17.71
CA TYR A 361 -10.33 -4.12 18.95
C TYR A 361 -11.76 -4.06 19.48
N PHE A 362 -12.73 -3.77 18.63
CA PHE A 362 -14.14 -3.74 19.03
C PHE A 362 -14.63 -5.11 19.52
N THR A 363 -14.34 -6.18 18.78
CA THR A 363 -14.66 -7.56 19.18
C THR A 363 -14.04 -7.92 20.53
N ALA A 364 -12.75 -7.64 20.73
CA ALA A 364 -12.07 -7.89 22.00
C ALA A 364 -12.70 -7.09 23.15
N ALA A 365 -13.11 -5.84 22.90
CA ALA A 365 -13.77 -5.00 23.89
C ALA A 365 -15.14 -5.54 24.32
N GLN A 366 -15.86 -6.27 23.44
CA GLN A 366 -17.10 -6.96 23.82
C GLN A 366 -16.85 -8.07 24.86
N TYR A 367 -15.75 -8.83 24.72
CA TYR A 367 -15.40 -9.87 25.70
C TYR A 367 -14.99 -9.31 27.06
N SER A 368 -14.32 -8.15 27.10
CA SER A 368 -13.84 -7.49 28.32
C SER A 368 -14.76 -6.39 28.86
N ARG A 369 -16.02 -6.31 28.38
CA ARG A 369 -17.03 -5.30 28.81
C ARG A 369 -16.60 -3.83 28.64
N ALA A 370 -15.73 -3.55 27.68
CA ALA A 370 -15.25 -2.21 27.31
C ALA A 370 -15.90 -1.68 26.01
N THR A 371 -17.09 -2.19 25.67
CA THR A 371 -17.76 -1.96 24.38
C THR A 371 -18.04 -0.48 24.08
N ASP A 372 -18.49 0.29 25.08
CA ASP A 372 -18.84 1.70 24.88
C ASP A 372 -17.60 2.54 24.53
N GLU A 373 -16.44 2.24 25.14
CA GLU A 373 -15.18 2.91 24.83
C GLU A 373 -14.73 2.62 23.40
N ALA A 374 -14.78 1.35 22.98
CA ALA A 374 -14.41 0.94 21.63
C ALA A 374 -15.37 1.54 20.58
N LEU A 375 -16.68 1.59 20.88
CA LEU A 375 -17.67 2.21 19.99
C LEU A 375 -17.42 3.72 19.84
N GLU A 376 -17.11 4.40 20.94
CA GLU A 376 -16.77 5.83 20.91
C GLU A 376 -15.48 6.09 20.14
N TRP A 377 -14.50 5.19 20.25
CA TRP A 377 -13.31 5.24 19.41
C TRP A 377 -13.65 5.12 17.92
N LEU A 378 -14.55 4.20 17.53
CA LEU A 378 -15.02 4.06 16.14
C LEU A 378 -15.77 5.30 15.65
N ARG A 379 -16.55 5.97 16.50
CA ARG A 379 -17.22 7.24 16.16
C ARG A 379 -16.20 8.34 15.86
N ARG A 380 -15.23 8.56 16.75
CA ARG A 380 -14.14 9.54 16.53
C ARG A 380 -13.32 9.20 15.29
N ARG A 381 -13.10 7.91 15.02
CA ARG A 381 -12.44 7.45 13.79
C ARG A 381 -13.22 7.86 12.54
N PHE A 382 -14.53 7.65 12.53
CA PHE A 382 -15.39 8.09 11.43
C PHE A 382 -15.43 9.62 11.30
N GLU A 383 -15.52 10.37 12.39
CA GLU A 383 -15.46 11.83 12.36
C GLU A 383 -14.16 12.35 11.71
N ARG A 384 -13.02 11.76 12.06
CA ARG A 384 -11.70 12.17 11.57
C ARG A 384 -11.44 11.79 10.11
N PHE A 385 -12.00 10.67 9.64
CA PHE A 385 -11.60 10.05 8.38
C PHE A 385 -12.75 9.86 7.37
N GLY A 386 -13.99 10.13 7.77
CA GLY A 386 -15.18 9.92 6.94
C GLY A 386 -15.22 10.74 5.65
N ASP A 387 -14.51 11.86 5.59
CA ASP A 387 -14.37 12.65 4.36
C ASP A 387 -13.35 12.04 3.39
N LYS A 388 -12.41 11.22 3.89
CA LYS A 388 -11.31 10.62 3.10
C LYS A 388 -11.62 9.21 2.60
N SER A 389 -12.37 8.43 3.37
CA SER A 389 -12.68 7.04 3.05
C SER A 389 -14.06 6.64 3.59
N GLY A 390 -14.76 5.77 2.87
CA GLY A 390 -15.99 5.14 3.36
C GLY A 390 -15.75 4.05 4.40
N LEU A 391 -14.53 3.53 4.53
CA LEU A 391 -14.24 2.36 5.38
C LEU A 391 -14.49 2.58 6.89
N PRO A 392 -14.18 3.75 7.50
CA PRO A 392 -14.56 4.04 8.87
C PRO A 392 -16.07 3.96 9.15
N ALA A 393 -16.89 4.39 8.20
CA ALA A 393 -18.33 4.23 8.29
C ALA A 393 -18.73 2.74 8.26
N GLN A 394 -18.09 1.94 7.40
CA GLN A 394 -18.38 0.51 7.29
C GLN A 394 -18.13 -0.23 8.60
N THR A 395 -16.96 -0.02 9.22
CA THR A 395 -16.64 -0.65 10.51
C THR A 395 -17.56 -0.16 11.63
N LEU A 396 -17.90 1.14 11.68
CA LEU A 396 -18.83 1.67 12.67
C LEU A 396 -20.25 1.10 12.49
N VAL A 397 -20.73 0.99 11.25
CA VAL A 397 -22.03 0.39 10.93
C VAL A 397 -22.06 -1.09 11.32
N TRP A 398 -21.00 -1.85 11.00
CA TRP A 398 -20.87 -3.25 11.41
C TRP A 398 -20.93 -3.39 12.94
N ALA A 399 -20.21 -2.54 13.68
CA ALA A 399 -20.22 -2.53 15.14
C ALA A 399 -21.60 -2.16 15.72
N LEU A 400 -22.32 -1.20 15.12
CA LEU A 400 -23.67 -0.84 15.55
C LEU A 400 -24.67 -1.97 15.26
N GLN A 401 -24.53 -2.66 14.13
CA GLN A 401 -25.36 -3.81 13.79
C GLN A 401 -25.12 -4.99 14.73
N SER A 402 -23.87 -5.26 15.14
CA SER A 402 -23.55 -6.31 16.10
C SER A 402 -24.05 -6.02 17.52
N LEU A 403 -24.35 -4.76 17.83
CA LEU A 403 -25.02 -4.31 19.06
C LEU A 403 -26.54 -4.19 18.92
N GLU A 404 -27.12 -4.64 17.80
CA GLU A 404 -28.56 -4.52 17.51
C GLU A 404 -29.08 -3.08 17.54
N ARG A 405 -28.28 -2.12 17.03
CA ARG A 405 -28.61 -0.69 16.92
C ARG A 405 -28.80 -0.27 15.45
N PRO A 406 -29.79 -0.82 14.72
CA PRO A 406 -29.94 -0.60 13.27
C PRO A 406 -30.25 0.85 12.91
N GLU A 407 -31.00 1.58 13.75
CA GLU A 407 -31.33 2.98 13.47
C GLU A 407 -30.10 3.90 13.47
N GLU A 408 -29.15 3.65 14.38
CA GLU A 408 -27.87 4.37 14.40
C GLU A 408 -27.01 4.00 13.21
N ALA A 409 -26.97 2.71 12.85
CA ALA A 409 -26.26 2.24 11.67
C ALA A 409 -26.77 2.93 10.38
N LEU A 410 -28.10 3.08 10.24
CA LEU A 410 -28.70 3.81 9.12
C LEU A 410 -28.32 5.30 9.10
N ARG A 411 -28.30 5.97 10.26
CA ARG A 411 -27.84 7.37 10.32
C ARG A 411 -26.38 7.54 9.89
N VAL A 412 -25.50 6.63 10.33
CA VAL A 412 -24.08 6.64 9.95
C VAL A 412 -23.93 6.43 8.45
N VAL A 413 -24.65 5.47 7.87
CA VAL A 413 -24.51 5.18 6.43
C VAL A 413 -25.05 6.33 5.56
N GLU A 414 -26.14 6.99 5.97
CA GLU A 414 -26.64 8.18 5.30
C GLU A 414 -25.64 9.34 5.33
N GLU A 415 -25.06 9.60 6.50
CA GLU A 415 -24.06 10.64 6.68
C GLU A 415 -22.81 10.35 5.86
N ALA A 416 -22.34 9.10 5.84
CA ALA A 416 -21.19 8.71 5.06
C ALA A 416 -21.42 8.92 3.55
N VAL A 417 -22.58 8.52 3.02
CA VAL A 417 -22.94 8.77 1.61
C VAL A 417 -23.07 10.26 1.31
N ARG A 418 -23.57 11.06 2.25
CA ARG A 418 -23.65 12.52 2.11
C ARG A 418 -22.28 13.19 2.04
N ARG A 419 -21.33 12.76 2.87
CA ARG A 419 -19.94 13.24 2.85
C ARG A 419 -19.21 12.84 1.57
N ARG A 420 -19.55 11.68 1.01
CA ARG A 420 -18.87 11.09 -0.15
C ARG A 420 -19.85 10.66 -1.26
N PRO A 421 -20.50 11.61 -1.95
CA PRO A 421 -21.58 11.32 -2.91
C PRO A 421 -21.09 10.65 -4.21
N THR A 422 -19.78 10.56 -4.45
CA THR A 422 -19.18 9.92 -5.63
C THR A 422 -18.48 8.60 -5.31
N ASP A 423 -18.54 8.13 -4.06
CA ASP A 423 -17.89 6.89 -3.63
C ASP A 423 -18.81 5.68 -3.92
N GLY A 424 -18.59 5.06 -5.08
CA GLY A 424 -19.43 3.94 -5.53
C GLY A 424 -19.35 2.72 -4.62
N ALA A 425 -18.19 2.42 -4.06
CA ALA A 425 -18.02 1.31 -3.11
C ALA A 425 -18.83 1.55 -1.82
N LEU A 426 -18.81 2.77 -1.29
CA LEU A 426 -19.64 3.16 -0.15
C LEU A 426 -21.14 3.10 -0.48
N LYS A 427 -21.56 3.51 -1.69
CA LYS A 427 -22.96 3.39 -2.13
C LYS A 427 -23.41 1.93 -2.24
N LEU A 428 -22.56 1.04 -2.77
CA LEU A 428 -22.83 -0.40 -2.81
C LEU A 428 -22.99 -0.99 -1.41
N PHE A 429 -22.10 -0.62 -0.48
CA PHE A 429 -22.22 -0.99 0.93
C PHE A 429 -23.52 -0.46 1.54
N ALA A 430 -23.83 0.82 1.32
CA ALA A 430 -25.05 1.45 1.81
C ALA A 430 -26.31 0.77 1.29
N ALA A 431 -26.35 0.46 0.00
CA ALA A 431 -27.45 -0.29 -0.62
C ALA A 431 -27.67 -1.65 0.08
N GLN A 432 -26.59 -2.34 0.45
CA GLN A 432 -26.68 -3.60 1.20
C GLN A 432 -27.26 -3.40 2.60
N VAL A 433 -26.77 -2.39 3.35
CA VAL A 433 -27.24 -2.06 4.70
C VAL A 433 -28.73 -1.68 4.71
N PHE A 434 -29.15 -0.82 3.78
CA PHE A 434 -30.56 -0.45 3.63
C PHE A 434 -31.44 -1.66 3.31
N ALA A 435 -31.01 -2.49 2.35
CA ALA A 435 -31.77 -3.68 1.95
C ALA A 435 -31.89 -4.74 3.06
N SER A 436 -30.91 -4.82 3.97
CA SER A 436 -30.94 -5.78 5.08
C SER A 436 -31.71 -5.30 6.31
N THR A 437 -32.02 -4.00 6.41
CA THR A 437 -32.61 -3.42 7.63
C THR A 437 -34.14 -3.51 7.66
N SER A 438 -34.83 -3.02 6.61
CA SER A 438 -36.29 -3.12 6.49
C SER A 438 -36.71 -3.07 5.01
N GLY A 439 -37.90 -3.62 4.72
CA GLY A 439 -38.55 -3.53 3.40
C GLY A 439 -38.78 -2.08 2.94
N ASP A 440 -38.94 -1.15 3.87
CA ASP A 440 -39.19 0.28 3.58
C ASP A 440 -38.01 0.95 2.86
N TYR A 441 -36.79 0.46 3.08
CA TYR A 441 -35.57 1.02 2.49
C TYR A 441 -35.19 0.38 1.14
N LEU A 442 -36.02 -0.54 0.60
CA LEU A 442 -35.74 -1.20 -0.68
C LEU A 442 -35.73 -0.23 -1.88
N GLY A 443 -36.46 0.88 -1.78
CA GLY A 443 -36.40 1.98 -2.74
C GLY A 443 -35.04 2.65 -2.69
N ARG A 444 -34.63 3.13 -1.51
CA ARG A 444 -33.32 3.79 -1.32
C ARG A 444 -32.14 2.92 -1.71
N ALA A 445 -32.19 1.63 -1.38
CA ALA A 445 -31.18 0.65 -1.79
C ALA A 445 -31.09 0.49 -3.31
N ARG A 446 -32.20 0.70 -4.05
CA ARG A 446 -32.19 0.72 -5.52
C ARG A 446 -31.46 1.92 -6.05
N ASP A 447 -31.82 3.09 -5.56
CA ASP A 447 -31.30 4.34 -6.08
C ASP A 447 -29.78 4.38 -5.90
N LEU A 448 -29.30 3.96 -4.72
CA LEU A 448 -27.85 3.85 -4.45
C LEU A 448 -27.13 2.84 -5.35
N LEU A 449 -27.76 1.70 -5.65
CA LEU A 449 -27.19 0.71 -6.57
C LEU A 449 -27.12 1.24 -8.00
N ASP A 450 -28.17 1.91 -8.47
CA ASP A 450 -28.24 2.48 -9.82
C ASP A 450 -27.24 3.65 -9.95
N GLU A 451 -27.13 4.51 -8.93
CA GLU A 451 -26.12 5.58 -8.84
C GLU A 451 -24.67 5.06 -8.82
N ALA A 452 -24.43 3.88 -8.22
CA ALA A 452 -23.10 3.32 -8.08
C ALA A 452 -22.57 2.68 -9.39
N GLU A 453 -23.42 2.37 -10.36
CA GLU A 453 -23.06 1.55 -11.54
C GLU A 453 -21.85 2.10 -12.31
N SER A 454 -21.72 3.43 -12.42
CA SER A 454 -20.60 4.09 -13.10
C SER A 454 -19.43 4.47 -12.17
N GLN A 455 -19.54 4.20 -10.86
CA GLN A 455 -18.62 4.68 -9.82
C GLN A 455 -17.90 3.53 -9.08
N CYS A 456 -18.05 2.30 -9.53
CA CYS A 456 -17.41 1.12 -8.94
C CYS A 456 -17.01 0.10 -10.00
N SER A 457 -16.29 -0.94 -9.61
CA SER A 457 -15.98 -2.03 -10.52
C SER A 457 -17.24 -2.82 -10.91
N ARG A 458 -17.31 -3.26 -12.17
CA ARG A 458 -18.43 -4.07 -12.66
C ARG A 458 -18.65 -5.36 -11.84
N PRO A 459 -17.61 -6.12 -11.45
CA PRO A 459 -17.79 -7.31 -10.62
C PRO A 459 -18.42 -7.02 -9.24
N GLU A 460 -18.01 -5.94 -8.58
CA GLU A 460 -18.58 -5.55 -7.28
C GLU A 460 -20.05 -5.15 -7.42
N TRP A 461 -20.37 -4.34 -8.43
CA TRP A 461 -21.74 -3.96 -8.73
C TRP A 461 -22.64 -5.18 -8.97
N LEU A 462 -22.18 -6.11 -9.83
CA LEU A 462 -22.91 -7.34 -10.14
C LEU A 462 -23.14 -8.22 -8.91
N ARG A 463 -22.18 -8.28 -7.97
CA ARG A 463 -22.31 -9.03 -6.73
C ARG A 463 -23.48 -8.53 -5.90
N ILE A 464 -23.56 -7.22 -5.68
CA ILE A 464 -24.64 -6.60 -4.89
C ILE A 464 -25.97 -6.67 -5.62
N TRP A 465 -25.97 -6.39 -6.94
CA TRP A 465 -27.15 -6.53 -7.78
C TRP A 465 -27.73 -7.96 -7.71
N ALA A 466 -26.90 -8.99 -7.86
CA ALA A 466 -27.33 -10.38 -7.82
C ALA A 466 -27.85 -10.81 -6.44
N ALA A 467 -27.19 -10.38 -5.35
CA ALA A 467 -27.64 -10.63 -3.99
C ALA A 467 -29.06 -10.08 -3.76
N ARG A 468 -29.36 -8.91 -4.30
CA ARG A 468 -30.69 -8.31 -4.23
C ARG A 468 -31.74 -9.05 -5.06
N GLN A 469 -31.41 -9.52 -6.26
CA GLN A 469 -32.35 -10.33 -7.05
C GLN A 469 -32.75 -11.63 -6.33
N ARG A 470 -31.84 -12.20 -5.53
CA ARG A 470 -32.13 -13.37 -4.69
C ARG A 470 -33.07 -13.01 -3.54
N ALA A 471 -32.90 -11.85 -2.90
CA ALA A 471 -33.79 -11.38 -1.83
C ALA A 471 -35.22 -11.08 -2.30
N ARG A 472 -35.41 -10.72 -3.59
CA ARG A 472 -36.72 -10.48 -4.20
C ARG A 472 -37.52 -11.75 -4.50
N ARG A 473 -36.88 -12.92 -4.59
CA ARG A 473 -37.61 -14.18 -4.82
C ARG A 473 -38.21 -14.63 -3.48
N PRO A 474 -39.55 -14.74 -3.34
CA PRO A 474 -40.10 -15.38 -2.16
C PRO A 474 -39.45 -16.76 -2.02
N ARG A 475 -38.98 -17.10 -0.82
CA ARG A 475 -38.58 -18.48 -0.50
C ARG A 475 -39.79 -19.34 -0.84
N ARG A 476 -39.79 -20.02 -2.00
CA ARG A 476 -40.77 -21.05 -2.30
C ARG A 476 -40.57 -22.11 -1.22
N GLY A 477 -41.40 -22.07 -0.19
CA GLY A 477 -41.45 -23.10 0.82
C GLY A 477 -41.60 -24.43 0.08
N ARG A 478 -40.69 -25.37 0.33
CA ARG A 478 -40.94 -26.76 0.00
C ARG A 478 -42.06 -27.22 0.94
N THR A 479 -43.30 -27.00 0.55
CA THR A 479 -44.41 -27.79 1.05
C THR A 479 -44.19 -29.20 0.53
N TRP A 480 -43.64 -30.06 1.38
CA TRP A 480 -43.74 -31.50 1.19
C TRP A 480 -45.23 -31.84 1.31
N ALA A 481 -45.92 -31.93 0.18
CA ALA A 481 -47.22 -32.60 0.13
C ALA A 481 -46.93 -34.11 0.27
N ALA A 482 -47.33 -34.68 1.41
CA ALA A 482 -47.37 -36.12 1.59
C ALA A 482 -48.57 -36.68 0.81
N PRO A 483 -48.41 -37.73 0.00
CA PRO A 483 -49.53 -38.56 -0.43
C PRO A 483 -50.00 -39.50 0.68
#